data_AF-L1J4K3-F1
#
_entry.id   AF-L1J4K3-F1
#
_cell.length_a   1.000
_cell.length_b   1.000
_cell.length_c   1.000
_cell.angle_alpha   90.00
_cell.angle_beta   90.00
_cell.angle_gamma   90.00
#
_symmetry.space_group_name_H-M   'P 1'
#
loop_
_entity.id
_entity.type
_entity.pdbx_description
1 polymer ?
#
loop_
_entity_poly.entity_id
_entity_poly.type
_entity_poly.pdbx_seq_one_letter_code
_entity_poly.pdbx_strand_id
1 'polypeptide(L)'
;MESEGLDRTELESIKRVFERLDRKNDGKIDKQEIAKQFEVLGYKPKKSTDYGTSEVEDMIWEVDDDCDGMIDWENFVRLYVRCRRDKTGCEPKRLFNLIEFMINDKDGGGTINEDEIMEVLYHRYGKEAMTRMTEEVFKHDRDGDKELDFQDFLKIVNAGMNNQPGEKEVKTTDNVRRKGGGRGGHTR
;
A
#
# COMPACT_ATOMS: atom_id res chain seq x y z
N MET A 1 -3.82 -24.27 -4.92
CA MET A 1 -2.46 -24.07 -5.44
C MET A 1 -2.07 -22.59 -5.37
N GLU A 2 -2.54 -21.82 -4.36
CA GLU A 2 -2.33 -20.35 -4.30
C GLU A 2 -2.00 -19.83 -2.90
N SER A 3 -1.90 -20.70 -1.89
CA SER A 3 -1.34 -20.40 -0.57
C SER A 3 0.16 -20.75 -0.48
N GLU A 4 0.82 -21.04 -1.60
CA GLU A 4 2.22 -21.45 -1.62
C GLU A 4 3.12 -20.30 -1.16
N GLY A 5 3.51 -20.33 0.11
CA GLY A 5 4.41 -19.35 0.72
C GLY A 5 3.86 -18.60 1.91
N LEU A 6 2.61 -18.86 2.31
CA LEU A 6 2.09 -18.40 3.59
C LEU A 6 2.13 -19.55 4.58
N ASP A 7 2.59 -19.28 5.80
CA ASP A 7 2.38 -20.24 6.87
C ASP A 7 0.92 -20.23 7.34
N ARG A 8 0.58 -21.18 8.21
CA ARG A 8 -0.78 -21.35 8.71
C ARG A 8 -1.29 -20.10 9.44
N THR A 9 -0.45 -19.46 10.25
CA THR A 9 -0.80 -18.29 11.05
C THR A 9 -1.06 -17.08 10.15
N GLU A 10 -0.25 -16.90 9.12
CA GLU A 10 -0.43 -15.85 8.12
C GLU A 10 -1.75 -16.06 7.35
N LEU A 11 -2.01 -17.27 6.90
CA LEU A 11 -3.24 -17.60 6.18
C LEU A 11 -4.48 -17.36 7.05
N GLU A 12 -4.44 -17.75 8.32
CA GLU A 12 -5.51 -17.49 9.30
C GLU A 12 -5.71 -15.99 9.54
N SER A 13 -4.62 -15.20 9.61
CA SER A 13 -4.67 -13.75 9.80
C SER A 13 -5.28 -13.02 8.60
N ILE A 14 -4.85 -13.38 7.39
CA ILE A 14 -5.38 -12.81 6.14
C ILE A 14 -6.85 -13.19 5.97
N LYS A 15 -7.23 -14.44 6.31
CA LYS A 15 -8.62 -14.90 6.28
C LYS A 15 -9.51 -14.09 7.22
N ARG A 16 -9.03 -13.82 8.44
CA ARG A 16 -9.73 -12.97 9.40
C ARG A 16 -9.96 -11.56 8.85
N VAL A 17 -8.99 -10.98 8.15
CA VAL A 17 -9.17 -9.65 7.54
C VAL A 17 -10.16 -9.70 6.39
N PHE A 18 -10.08 -10.70 5.52
CA PHE A 18 -11.06 -10.88 4.44
C PHE A 18 -12.49 -10.95 4.98
N GLU A 19 -12.72 -11.79 5.99
CA GLU A 19 -14.03 -11.93 6.65
C GLU A 19 -14.47 -10.63 7.38
N ARG A 20 -13.55 -9.79 7.85
CA ARG A 20 -13.88 -8.46 8.42
C ARG A 20 -14.27 -7.44 7.34
N LEU A 21 -13.70 -7.55 6.14
CA LEU A 21 -13.99 -6.67 5.01
C LEU A 21 -15.29 -7.08 4.31
N ASP A 22 -15.51 -8.38 4.10
CA ASP A 22 -16.75 -8.95 3.53
C ASP A 22 -17.91 -8.87 4.53
N ARG A 23 -18.46 -7.66 4.68
CA ARG A 23 -19.56 -7.36 5.61
C ARG A 23 -20.88 -7.97 5.15
N LYS A 24 -21.05 -8.15 3.83
CA LYS A 24 -22.22 -8.80 3.25
C LYS A 24 -22.16 -10.32 3.35
N ASN A 25 -20.98 -10.87 3.63
CA ASN A 25 -20.70 -12.29 3.75
C ASN A 25 -21.12 -13.05 2.47
N ASP A 26 -20.86 -12.43 1.31
CA ASP A 26 -21.15 -12.97 -0.02
C ASP A 26 -19.92 -13.65 -0.66
N GLY A 27 -18.78 -13.65 0.04
CA GLY A 27 -17.52 -14.25 -0.41
C GLY A 27 -16.71 -13.34 -1.31
N LYS A 28 -17.12 -12.08 -1.49
CA LYS A 28 -16.41 -11.06 -2.28
C LYS A 28 -16.39 -9.73 -1.52
N ILE A 29 -15.41 -8.89 -1.83
CA ILE A 29 -15.28 -7.55 -1.27
C ILE A 29 -15.55 -6.53 -2.36
N ASP A 30 -16.56 -5.70 -2.17
CA ASP A 30 -16.89 -4.60 -3.09
C ASP A 30 -16.34 -3.24 -2.64
N LYS A 31 -16.52 -2.23 -3.50
CA LYS A 31 -16.06 -0.87 -3.23
C LYS A 31 -16.73 -0.23 -2.02
N GLN A 32 -17.99 -0.57 -1.73
CA GLN A 32 -18.72 -0.04 -0.60
C GLN A 32 -18.16 -0.59 0.71
N GLU A 33 -17.74 -1.85 0.73
CA GLU A 33 -17.11 -2.50 1.88
C GLU A 33 -15.74 -1.91 2.21
N ILE A 34 -14.89 -1.69 1.20
CA ILE A 34 -13.60 -1.00 1.40
C ILE A 34 -13.83 0.44 1.86
N ALA A 35 -14.74 1.17 1.21
CA ALA A 35 -15.06 2.54 1.60
C ALA A 35 -15.58 2.63 3.04
N LYS A 36 -16.44 1.67 3.45
CA LYS A 36 -16.93 1.58 4.82
C LYS A 36 -15.82 1.29 5.81
N GLN A 37 -14.86 0.45 5.43
CA GLN A 37 -13.71 0.19 6.29
C GLN A 37 -12.85 1.44 6.47
N PHE A 38 -12.64 2.24 5.41
CA PHE A 38 -11.95 3.52 5.55
C PHE A 38 -12.69 4.51 6.44
N GLU A 39 -14.02 4.55 6.40
CA GLU A 39 -14.81 5.35 7.35
C GLU A 39 -14.57 4.93 8.81
N VAL A 40 -14.49 3.61 9.07
CA VAL A 40 -14.17 3.08 10.41
C VAL A 40 -12.77 3.50 10.86
N LEU A 41 -11.81 3.49 9.94
CA LEU A 41 -10.43 3.90 10.19
C LEU A 41 -10.24 5.43 10.23
N GLY A 42 -11.31 6.22 10.07
CA GLY A 42 -11.22 7.68 9.97
C GLY A 42 -10.48 8.18 8.72
N TYR A 43 -10.17 7.28 7.78
CA TYR A 43 -9.43 7.59 6.56
C TYR A 43 -10.36 8.09 5.46
N LYS A 44 -9.94 9.15 4.76
CA LYS A 44 -10.71 9.75 3.67
C LYS A 44 -10.01 9.47 2.34
N PRO A 45 -10.42 8.42 1.61
CA PRO A 45 -9.83 8.13 0.31
C PRO A 45 -10.13 9.25 -0.69
N LYS A 46 -9.26 9.40 -1.69
CA LYS A 46 -9.47 10.37 -2.77
C LYS A 46 -10.72 9.99 -3.57
N LYS A 47 -11.61 10.97 -3.71
CA LYS A 47 -12.85 10.81 -4.50
C LYS A 47 -12.60 10.81 -6.02
N SER A 48 -11.47 11.34 -6.46
CA SER A 48 -11.03 11.38 -7.85
C SER A 48 -9.52 11.27 -7.90
N THR A 49 -9.02 10.38 -8.75
CA THR A 49 -7.62 10.25 -9.14
C THR A 49 -7.39 10.94 -10.47
N ASP A 50 -6.14 10.93 -10.96
CA ASP A 50 -5.77 11.53 -12.24
C ASP A 50 -6.46 10.84 -13.44
N TYR A 51 -6.99 9.62 -13.23
CA TYR A 51 -7.71 8.84 -14.22
C TYR A 51 -9.24 9.02 -14.14
N GLY A 52 -9.73 9.85 -13.22
CA GLY A 52 -11.17 10.12 -13.06
C GLY A 52 -11.95 9.06 -12.29
N THR A 53 -11.26 8.06 -11.72
CA THR A 53 -11.77 7.02 -10.82
C THR A 53 -11.58 7.44 -9.36
N SER A 54 -12.25 6.77 -8.42
CA SER A 54 -11.92 6.93 -6.99
C SER A 54 -10.71 6.09 -6.59
N GLU A 55 -10.04 6.45 -5.49
CA GLU A 55 -8.92 5.65 -4.96
C GLU A 55 -9.32 4.21 -4.62
N VAL A 56 -10.55 4.01 -4.14
CA VAL A 56 -11.09 2.67 -3.85
C VAL A 56 -11.30 1.87 -5.13
N GLU A 57 -11.76 2.50 -6.21
CA GLU A 57 -11.93 1.82 -7.50
C GLU A 57 -10.58 1.42 -8.09
N ASP A 58 -9.56 2.27 -7.99
CA ASP A 58 -8.19 1.92 -8.42
C ASP A 58 -7.65 0.73 -7.62
N MET A 59 -7.89 0.69 -6.30
CA MET A 59 -7.47 -0.42 -5.45
C MET A 59 -8.08 -1.77 -5.85
N ILE A 60 -9.34 -1.78 -6.27
CA ILE A 60 -10.00 -3.00 -6.75
C ILE A 60 -9.43 -3.39 -8.11
N TRP A 61 -9.34 -2.43 -9.02
CA TRP A 61 -8.88 -2.66 -10.39
C TRP A 61 -7.43 -3.17 -10.46
N GLU A 62 -6.58 -2.81 -9.49
CA GLU A 62 -5.21 -3.32 -9.36
C GLU A 62 -5.12 -4.84 -9.06
N VAL A 63 -6.23 -5.46 -8.65
CA VAL A 63 -6.25 -6.81 -8.04
C VAL A 63 -7.28 -7.75 -8.69
N ASP A 64 -8.38 -7.18 -9.19
CA ASP A 64 -9.52 -7.83 -9.84
C ASP A 64 -9.13 -8.44 -11.20
N ASP A 65 -8.72 -9.71 -11.19
CA ASP A 65 -8.25 -10.41 -12.39
C ASP A 65 -9.40 -10.88 -13.30
N ASP A 66 -10.61 -11.09 -12.76
CA ASP A 66 -11.80 -11.49 -13.53
C ASP A 66 -12.67 -10.30 -13.99
N CYS A 67 -12.29 -9.08 -13.59
CA CYS A 67 -12.90 -7.81 -13.99
C CYS A 67 -14.38 -7.71 -13.62
N ASP A 68 -14.78 -8.33 -12.50
CA ASP A 68 -16.17 -8.32 -12.03
C ASP A 68 -16.47 -7.14 -11.09
N GLY A 69 -15.45 -6.33 -10.77
CA GLY A 69 -15.52 -5.17 -9.91
C GLY A 69 -15.48 -5.50 -8.42
N MET A 70 -15.13 -6.73 -8.05
CA MET A 70 -15.03 -7.20 -6.67
C MET A 70 -13.72 -7.96 -6.45
N ILE A 71 -13.37 -8.19 -5.18
CA ILE A 71 -12.18 -8.97 -4.81
C ILE A 71 -12.65 -10.24 -4.12
N ASP A 72 -12.46 -11.37 -4.78
CA ASP A 72 -12.66 -12.68 -4.15
C ASP A 72 -11.46 -13.11 -3.29
N TRP A 73 -11.59 -14.26 -2.63
CA TRP A 73 -10.55 -14.81 -1.76
C TRP A 73 -9.24 -15.09 -2.50
N GLU A 74 -9.30 -15.57 -3.74
CA GLU A 74 -8.12 -15.95 -4.53
C GLU A 74 -7.33 -14.70 -4.92
N ASN A 75 -8.05 -13.65 -5.34
CA ASN A 75 -7.54 -12.32 -5.64
C ASN A 75 -6.85 -11.70 -4.41
N PHE A 76 -7.51 -11.78 -3.26
CA PHE A 76 -7.01 -11.26 -1.99
C PHE A 76 -5.69 -11.92 -1.55
N VAL A 77 -5.63 -13.26 -1.57
CA VAL A 77 -4.42 -14.02 -1.21
C VAL A 77 -3.29 -13.78 -2.23
N ARG A 78 -3.62 -13.77 -3.53
CA ARG A 78 -2.65 -13.55 -4.60
C ARG A 78 -1.97 -12.18 -4.47
N LEU A 79 -2.75 -11.12 -4.20
CA LEU A 79 -2.19 -9.80 -3.91
C LEU A 79 -1.22 -9.86 -2.72
N TYR A 80 -1.65 -10.44 -1.59
CA TYR A 80 -0.84 -10.46 -0.38
C TYR A 80 0.49 -11.17 -0.60
N VAL A 81 0.48 -12.32 -1.29
CA VAL A 81 1.70 -13.07 -1.61
C VAL A 81 2.62 -12.29 -2.55
N ARG A 82 2.06 -11.62 -3.57
CA ARG A 82 2.83 -10.77 -4.50
C ARG A 82 3.52 -9.62 -3.78
N CYS A 83 2.77 -8.83 -3.02
CA CYS A 83 3.29 -7.69 -2.27
C CYS A 83 4.32 -8.10 -1.20
N ARG A 84 4.09 -9.21 -0.48
CA ARG A 84 5.04 -9.72 0.51
C ARG A 84 6.37 -10.14 -0.10
N ARG A 85 6.35 -10.68 -1.32
CA ARG A 85 7.56 -11.12 -2.05
C ARG A 85 8.20 -10.00 -2.88
N ASP A 86 7.53 -8.86 -3.00
CA ASP A 86 7.98 -7.76 -3.82
C ASP A 86 9.20 -7.06 -3.22
N LYS A 87 10.36 -7.32 -3.85
CA LYS A 87 11.61 -6.63 -3.58
C LYS A 87 11.85 -5.42 -4.50
N THR A 88 11.01 -5.24 -5.51
CA THR A 88 11.19 -4.22 -6.55
C THR A 88 10.46 -2.92 -6.20
N GLY A 89 9.45 -2.99 -5.32
CA GLY A 89 8.60 -1.84 -5.01
C GLY A 89 7.56 -1.54 -6.08
N CYS A 90 7.46 -2.35 -7.14
CA CYS A 90 6.55 -2.13 -8.26
C CYS A 90 5.14 -2.67 -8.04
N GLU A 91 4.93 -3.54 -7.05
CA GLU A 91 3.58 -4.05 -6.76
C GLU A 91 2.71 -2.97 -6.09
N PRO A 92 1.42 -2.87 -6.45
CA PRO A 92 0.51 -1.92 -5.85
C PRO A 92 0.26 -2.27 -4.38
N LYS A 93 0.62 -1.35 -3.47
CA LYS A 93 0.59 -1.64 -2.01
C LYS A 93 -0.62 -1.07 -1.29
N ARG A 94 -1.56 -0.43 -1.98
CA ARG A 94 -2.68 0.27 -1.32
C ARG A 94 -3.57 -0.70 -0.53
N LEU A 95 -4.10 -1.73 -1.19
CA LEU A 95 -4.91 -2.75 -0.52
C LEU A 95 -4.04 -3.58 0.44
N PHE A 96 -2.80 -3.89 0.08
CA PHE A 96 -1.86 -4.58 0.97
C PHE A 96 -1.60 -3.82 2.29
N ASN A 97 -1.45 -2.50 2.24
CA ASN A 97 -1.30 -1.65 3.42
C ASN A 97 -2.55 -1.68 4.32
N LEU A 98 -3.74 -1.66 3.73
CA LEU A 98 -4.98 -1.83 4.48
C LEU A 98 -5.04 -3.21 5.16
N ILE A 99 -4.66 -4.27 4.44
CA ILE A 99 -4.65 -5.64 4.98
C ILE A 99 -3.69 -5.74 6.18
N GLU A 100 -2.44 -5.29 6.03
CA GLU A 100 -1.48 -5.40 7.13
C GLU A 100 -1.85 -4.55 8.34
N PHE A 101 -2.43 -3.36 8.12
CA PHE A 101 -2.98 -2.60 9.23
C PHE A 101 -4.05 -3.41 9.98
N MET A 102 -5.01 -4.00 9.27
CA MET A 102 -6.09 -4.77 9.87
C MET A 102 -5.66 -6.11 10.50
N ILE A 103 -4.55 -6.70 10.06
CA ILE A 103 -3.94 -7.87 10.71
C ILE A 103 -3.43 -7.47 12.11
N ASN A 104 -2.88 -6.27 12.24
CA ASN A 104 -2.23 -5.79 13.46
C ASN A 104 -3.21 -5.06 14.40
N ASP A 105 -4.24 -4.40 13.87
CA ASP A 105 -5.40 -3.87 14.60
C ASP A 105 -6.29 -5.03 15.09
N LYS A 106 -5.80 -5.74 16.12
CA LYS A 106 -6.38 -6.99 16.61
C LYS A 106 -7.70 -6.76 17.34
N ASP A 107 -7.87 -5.63 18.00
CA ASP A 107 -9.10 -5.28 18.72
C ASP A 107 -10.14 -4.56 17.85
N GLY A 108 -9.73 -4.06 16.68
CA GLY A 108 -10.61 -3.35 15.77
C GLY A 108 -10.87 -1.90 16.18
N GLY A 109 -10.02 -1.34 17.04
CA GLY A 109 -10.08 0.06 17.47
C GLY A 109 -9.75 1.04 16.35
N GLY A 110 -9.10 0.58 15.28
CA GLY A 110 -8.69 1.43 14.16
C GLY A 110 -7.38 2.19 14.43
N THR A 111 -6.68 1.80 15.48
CA THR A 111 -5.32 2.22 15.82
C THR A 111 -4.44 0.98 16.02
N ILE A 112 -3.14 1.14 15.89
CA ILE A 112 -2.16 0.12 16.27
C ILE A 112 -1.12 0.74 17.20
N ASN A 113 -0.64 -0.04 18.16
CA ASN A 113 0.35 0.43 19.11
C ASN A 113 1.80 0.28 18.61
N GLU A 114 2.75 0.79 19.40
CA GLU A 114 4.19 0.72 19.14
C GLU A 114 4.70 -0.71 18.87
N ASP A 115 4.26 -1.70 19.63
CA ASP A 115 4.71 -3.09 19.45
C ASP A 115 4.16 -3.68 18.13
N GLU A 116 2.92 -3.37 17.79
CA GLU A 116 2.25 -3.82 16.57
C GLU A 116 2.87 -3.21 15.30
N ILE A 117 3.17 -1.91 15.30
CA ILE A 117 3.87 -1.31 14.14
C ILE A 117 5.29 -1.87 14.01
N MET A 118 5.98 -2.14 15.11
CA MET A 118 7.32 -2.74 15.06
C MET A 118 7.29 -4.15 14.49
N GLU A 119 6.24 -4.94 14.77
CA GLU A 119 6.00 -6.24 14.14
C GLU A 119 5.82 -6.10 12.62
N VAL A 120 5.02 -5.14 12.16
CA VAL A 120 4.86 -4.85 10.71
C VAL A 120 6.20 -4.47 10.08
N LEU A 121 6.93 -3.52 10.67
CA LEU A 121 8.19 -3.03 10.11
C LEU A 121 9.25 -4.12 10.06
N TYR A 122 9.32 -4.98 11.07
CA TYR A 122 10.21 -6.13 11.09
C TYR A 122 9.87 -7.12 9.97
N HIS A 123 8.59 -7.47 9.80
CA HIS A 123 8.17 -8.42 8.77
C HIS A 123 8.32 -7.88 7.35
N ARG A 124 8.10 -6.57 7.14
CA ARG A 124 8.23 -5.93 5.81
C ARG A 124 9.66 -5.65 5.41
N TYR A 125 10.48 -5.13 6.32
CA TYR A 125 11.78 -4.53 5.98
C TYR A 125 12.96 -5.12 6.74
N GLY A 126 12.70 -6.00 7.72
CA GLY A 126 13.73 -6.59 8.57
C GLY A 126 14.24 -5.65 9.67
N LYS A 127 15.04 -6.21 10.57
CA LYS A 127 15.51 -5.54 11.79
C LYS A 127 16.19 -4.20 11.56
N GLU A 128 17.08 -4.13 10.56
CA GLU A 128 17.90 -2.93 10.31
C GLU A 128 17.07 -1.74 9.83
N ALA A 129 16.10 -1.99 8.94
CA ALA A 129 15.20 -0.97 8.45
C ALA A 129 14.20 -0.56 9.53
N MET A 130 13.65 -1.52 10.27
CA MET A 130 12.80 -1.26 11.44
C MET A 130 13.47 -0.28 12.40
N THR A 131 14.73 -0.52 12.82
CA THR A 131 15.46 0.40 13.72
C THR A 131 15.60 1.82 13.16
N ARG A 132 15.78 1.98 11.85
CA ARG A 132 15.81 3.31 11.22
C ARG A 132 14.43 3.97 11.21
N MET A 133 13.39 3.18 11.00
CA MET A 133 12.00 3.65 10.91
C MET A 133 11.37 3.91 12.28
N THR A 134 11.93 3.35 13.36
CA THR A 134 11.51 3.63 14.74
C THR A 134 11.50 5.12 15.05
N GLU A 135 12.47 5.89 14.54
CA GLU A 135 12.46 7.35 14.70
C GLU A 135 11.27 8.01 13.98
N GLU A 136 10.84 7.49 12.84
CA GLU A 136 9.66 7.98 12.13
C GLU A 136 8.37 7.64 12.87
N VAL A 137 8.29 6.46 13.49
CA VAL A 137 7.19 6.06 14.38
C VAL A 137 7.01 7.11 15.49
N PHE A 138 8.07 7.41 16.24
CA PHE A 138 8.03 8.40 17.33
C PHE A 138 7.72 9.83 16.89
N LYS A 139 8.01 10.20 15.63
CA LYS A 139 7.66 11.54 15.12
C LYS A 139 6.17 11.70 14.86
N HIS A 140 5.47 10.60 14.59
CA HIS A 140 4.05 10.62 14.20
C HIS A 140 3.12 10.40 15.39
N ASP A 141 3.61 9.80 16.48
CA ASP A 141 2.96 9.77 17.80
C ASP A 141 2.99 11.16 18.46
N ARG A 142 2.04 12.03 18.08
CA ARG A 142 2.06 13.48 18.40
C ARG A 142 1.43 13.83 19.75
N ASP A 143 0.52 13.01 20.25
CA ASP A 143 -0.14 13.19 21.54
C ASP A 143 0.44 12.27 22.63
N GLY A 144 1.35 11.36 22.26
CA GLY A 144 2.08 10.51 23.19
C GLY A 144 1.21 9.38 23.76
N ASP A 145 0.09 9.07 23.09
CA ASP A 145 -0.76 7.94 23.43
C ASP A 145 -0.20 6.60 22.93
N LYS A 146 0.85 6.66 22.09
CA LYS A 146 1.54 5.51 21.48
C LYS A 146 0.63 4.70 20.55
N GLU A 147 -0.45 5.31 20.06
CA GLU A 147 -1.36 4.75 19.09
C GLU A 147 -1.16 5.43 17.72
N LEU A 148 -1.20 4.63 16.67
CA LEU A 148 -1.05 5.08 15.29
C LEU A 148 -2.33 4.78 14.52
N ASP A 149 -2.93 5.82 13.98
CA ASP A 149 -4.05 5.66 13.05
C ASP A 149 -3.56 5.15 11.68
N PHE A 150 -4.53 4.80 10.82
CA PHE A 150 -4.21 4.30 9.48
C PHE A 150 -3.43 5.31 8.62
N GLN A 151 -3.63 6.61 8.82
CA GLN A 151 -2.95 7.64 8.05
C GLN A 151 -1.48 7.78 8.47
N ASP A 152 -1.18 7.67 9.76
CA ASP A 152 0.18 7.70 10.27
C ASP A 152 0.92 6.41 9.93
N PHE A 153 0.25 5.27 10.00
CA PHE A 153 0.75 4.00 9.45
C PHE A 153 1.22 4.16 8.00
N LEU A 154 0.37 4.72 7.12
CA LEU A 154 0.69 4.93 5.71
C LEU A 154 1.93 5.83 5.53
N LYS A 155 2.09 6.90 6.33
CA LYS A 155 3.27 7.77 6.26
C LYS A 155 4.55 7.01 6.61
N ILE A 156 4.51 6.22 7.68
CA ILE A 156 5.66 5.45 8.16
C ILE A 156 6.08 4.42 7.10
N VAL A 157 5.15 3.60 6.60
CA VAL A 157 5.48 2.56 5.62
C VAL A 157 5.94 3.14 4.28
N ASN A 158 5.36 4.26 3.83
CA ASN A 158 5.80 4.92 2.61
C ASN A 158 7.19 5.59 2.77
N ALA A 159 7.51 6.12 3.94
CA ALA A 159 8.85 6.63 4.23
C ALA A 159 9.91 5.50 4.23
N GLY A 160 9.55 4.31 4.70
CA GLY A 160 10.40 3.12 4.65
C GLY A 160 10.76 2.69 3.22
N MET A 161 9.84 2.85 2.28
CA MET A 161 10.07 2.52 0.86
C MET A 161 11.11 3.45 0.22
N ASN A 162 11.09 4.74 0.55
CA ASN A 162 12.01 5.74 -0.02
C ASN A 162 13.44 5.65 0.56
N ASN A 163 13.64 4.93 1.67
CA ASN A 163 14.92 4.79 2.36
C ASN A 163 15.63 3.44 2.08
N GLN A 164 15.24 2.73 1.02
CA GLN A 164 16.03 1.58 0.55
C GLN A 164 17.31 2.08 -0.14
N PRO A 165 18.50 1.53 0.18
CA PRO A 165 19.73 1.87 -0.51
C PRO A 165 19.70 1.29 -1.93
N GLY A 166 19.04 1.98 -2.87
CA GLY A 166 18.79 1.45 -4.21
C GLY A 166 18.43 2.45 -5.30
N GLU A 167 18.02 3.68 -4.99
CA GLU A 167 17.57 4.62 -6.03
C GLU A 167 18.32 5.95 -5.94
N LYS A 168 19.42 6.04 -6.70
CA LYS A 168 19.88 7.36 -7.16
C LYS A 168 18.89 7.81 -8.22
N GLU A 169 18.27 8.97 -8.02
CA GLU A 169 17.56 9.72 -9.05
C GLU A 169 18.31 9.64 -10.38
N VAL A 170 17.71 8.99 -11.38
CA VAL A 170 18.13 9.18 -12.76
C VAL A 170 17.68 10.58 -13.14
N LYS A 171 18.58 11.56 -13.01
CA LYS A 171 18.39 12.86 -13.63
C LYS A 171 18.33 12.64 -15.14
N THR A 172 17.13 12.68 -15.69
CA THR A 172 16.89 12.71 -17.15
C THR A 172 17.66 13.90 -17.70
N THR A 173 18.76 13.62 -18.40
CA THR A 173 19.44 14.62 -19.22
C THR A 173 18.72 14.66 -20.55
N ASP A 174 17.78 15.60 -20.68
CA ASP A 174 17.21 15.94 -21.98
C ASP A 174 18.30 16.53 -22.88
N ASN A 175 18.93 15.67 -23.67
CA ASN A 175 19.81 16.06 -24.75
C ASN A 175 19.21 15.63 -26.08
N VAL A 176 18.14 16.31 -26.51
CA VAL A 176 17.64 16.20 -27.88
C VAL A 176 18.30 17.25 -28.76
N ARG A 177 19.43 16.81 -29.32
CA ARG A 177 20.05 17.36 -30.52
C ARG A 177 19.04 17.40 -31.67
N ARG A 178 18.68 18.62 -32.13
CA ARG A 178 18.17 18.83 -33.50
C ARG A 178 19.24 19.55 -34.33
N LYS A 179 19.96 18.79 -35.15
CA LYS A 179 20.71 19.30 -36.30
C LYS A 179 19.79 19.30 -37.53
N GLY A 180 19.80 20.38 -38.31
CA GLY A 180 19.60 20.30 -39.76
C GLY A 180 18.76 21.41 -40.38
N GLY A 181 19.32 22.07 -41.40
CA GLY A 181 18.58 22.74 -42.47
C GLY A 181 18.83 24.24 -42.58
N GLY A 182 19.58 24.67 -43.60
CA GLY A 182 19.99 26.07 -43.78
C GLY A 182 19.30 26.85 -44.90
N ARG A 183 19.98 27.94 -45.28
CA ARG A 183 19.85 28.85 -46.45
C ARG A 183 19.11 30.17 -46.28
N GLY A 184 19.73 31.21 -46.86
CA GLY A 184 19.23 32.58 -47.12
C GLY A 184 19.83 33.58 -46.13
N GLY A 185 20.80 34.45 -46.44
CA GLY A 185 21.07 35.18 -47.66
C GLY A 185 20.43 36.58 -47.58
N HIS A 186 21.15 37.59 -47.09
CA HIS A 186 21.03 38.97 -47.58
C HIS A 186 22.18 39.87 -47.11
N THR A 187 22.74 40.54 -48.09
CA THR A 187 23.71 41.63 -48.09
C THR A 187 23.28 42.86 -47.32
N ARG A 188 24.22 43.54 -46.67
CA ARG A 188 24.61 44.91 -47.04
C ARG A 188 26.00 45.24 -46.50
#